data_AF-A0A821LUJ8-F1
#
_entry.id   AF-A0A821LUJ8-F1
#
_cell.length_a   1.000
_cell.length_b   1.000
_cell.length_c   1.000
_cell.angle_alpha   90.00
_cell.angle_beta   90.00
_cell.angle_gamma   90.00
#
_symmetry.space_group_name_H-M   'P 1'
#
loop_
_entity.id
_entity.type
_entity.pdbx_description
1 polymer ?
#
loop_
_entity_poly.entity_id
_entity_poly.type
_entity_poly.pdbx_seq_one_letter_code
_entity_poly.pdbx_strand_id
1 'polypeptide(L)'
;MTLEQIHRNFGQTWAINPPLSLFYYESGDSATFYWMQNQNFTPSFLSPQPSPTQISQTQTTCGITSNNQSAWTVAQRTCYYDVAVTNDMSFGRTSLTAGDEVLAIAVDSRNPPVFNSGLQLTINAAPSTLVTLDFSAVSAYTLGVLYTLLSGPNNCTFDNQTALFTWQAPSTPDNDTA
;
A
#
# COMPACT_ATOMS: atom_id res chain seq x y z
N MET A 1 -9.69 16.28 28.28
CA MET A 1 -8.75 17.07 27.47
C MET A 1 -8.79 18.49 27.99
N THR A 2 -7.67 19.05 28.45
CA THR A 2 -7.62 20.41 29.03
C THR A 2 -7.51 21.48 27.95
N LEU A 3 -7.87 22.73 28.27
CA LEU A 3 -7.66 23.89 27.38
C LEU A 3 -6.19 24.01 26.93
N GLU A 4 -5.26 23.65 27.81
CA GLU A 4 -3.83 23.57 27.55
C GLU A 4 -3.46 22.54 26.48
N GLN A 5 -4.09 21.36 26.50
CA GLN A 5 -3.89 20.31 25.48
C GLN A 5 -4.46 20.72 24.12
N ILE A 6 -5.55 21.49 24.11
CA ILE A 6 -6.13 22.04 22.88
C ILE A 6 -5.19 23.10 22.30
N HIS A 7 -4.64 24.00 23.12
CA HIS A 7 -3.72 25.04 22.66
C HIS A 7 -2.42 24.45 22.06
N ARG A 8 -1.86 23.41 22.68
CA ARG A 8 -0.68 22.69 22.16
C ARG A 8 -0.96 21.95 20.84
N ASN A 9 -2.15 21.39 20.68
CA ASN A 9 -2.47 20.54 19.52
C ASN A 9 -2.96 21.32 18.30
N PHE A 10 -3.43 22.56 18.46
CA PHE A 10 -4.03 23.37 17.38
C PHE A 10 -3.34 24.73 17.13
N GLY A 11 -2.10 24.91 17.60
CA GLY A 11 -1.32 26.16 17.56
C GLY A 11 -1.08 26.78 16.17
N GLN A 12 -1.48 26.11 15.09
CA GLN A 12 -1.57 26.66 13.73
C GLN A 12 -2.35 27.98 13.65
N THR A 13 -3.46 28.11 14.37
CA THR A 13 -4.28 29.33 14.35
C THR A 13 -3.72 30.47 15.22
N TRP A 14 -2.61 30.25 15.93
CA TRP A 14 -2.05 31.15 16.94
C TRP A 14 -0.60 31.56 16.70
N ALA A 15 -0.03 31.29 15.51
CA ALA A 15 1.23 31.90 15.08
C ALA A 15 1.01 33.41 14.84
N ILE A 16 1.00 34.16 15.93
CA ILE A 16 0.68 35.58 15.97
C ILE A 16 2.00 36.33 16.12
N ASN A 17 2.27 37.25 15.19
CA ASN A 17 3.46 38.08 15.24
C ASN A 17 3.41 39.00 16.49
N PRO A 18 4.28 38.84 17.50
CA PRO A 18 4.25 39.64 18.74
C PRO A 18 4.31 41.17 18.55
N PRO A 19 5.04 41.73 17.57
CA PRO A 19 5.02 43.17 17.26
C PRO A 19 3.67 43.68 16.76
N LEU A 20 2.79 42.80 16.28
CA LEU A 20 1.50 43.16 15.68
C LEU A 20 0.31 42.73 16.55
N SER A 21 0.57 42.26 17.78
CA SER A 21 -0.48 41.72 18.65
C SER A 21 -0.14 41.87 20.14
N LEU A 22 -1.17 41.83 20.97
CA LEU A 22 -1.05 41.94 22.44
C LEU A 22 -0.80 40.58 23.13
N PHE A 23 -0.76 39.48 22.38
CA PHE A 23 -0.46 38.16 22.91
C PHE A 23 1.06 37.94 23.02
N TYR A 24 1.50 37.30 24.11
CA TYR A 24 2.90 36.96 24.37
C TYR A 24 3.09 35.44 24.47
N TYR A 25 4.28 34.98 24.09
CA TYR A 25 4.68 33.57 24.20
C TYR A 25 5.27 33.27 25.58
N GLU A 26 5.06 32.04 26.08
CA GLU A 26 5.71 31.57 27.31
C GLU A 26 7.23 31.42 27.13
N SER A 27 7.96 31.34 28.25
CA SER A 27 9.41 31.26 28.24
C SER A 27 9.92 30.00 27.54
N GLY A 28 10.56 30.17 26.38
CA GLY A 28 11.09 29.08 25.55
C GLY A 28 10.34 28.90 24.23
N ASP A 29 9.16 29.50 24.09
CA ASP A 29 8.37 29.45 22.87
C ASP A 29 8.64 30.67 21.98
N SER A 30 8.44 30.50 20.67
CA SER A 30 8.54 31.60 19.70
C SER A 30 7.57 31.42 18.53
N ALA A 31 7.23 32.54 17.87
CA ALA A 31 6.46 32.52 16.63
C ALA A 31 7.10 31.59 15.58
N THR A 32 8.43 31.58 15.50
CA THR A 32 9.18 30.74 14.56
C THR A 32 9.13 29.26 14.93
N PHE A 33 9.14 28.92 16.22
CA PHE A 33 8.99 27.54 16.70
C PHE A 33 7.64 26.94 16.27
N TYR A 34 6.54 27.66 16.50
CA TYR A 34 5.22 27.22 16.07
C TYR A 34 5.09 27.19 14.54
N TRP A 35 5.66 28.19 13.84
CA TRP A 35 5.71 28.20 12.37
C TRP A 35 6.41 26.97 11.78
N MET A 36 7.51 26.51 12.38
CA MET A 36 8.26 25.34 11.91
C MET A 36 7.54 24.01 12.21
N GLN A 37 6.90 23.87 13.37
CA GLN A 37 6.06 22.70 13.68
C GLN A 37 4.91 22.53 12.65
N ASN A 38 4.39 23.66 12.18
CA ASN A 38 3.27 23.74 11.23
C ASN A 38 3.61 23.32 9.79
N GLN A 39 4.90 23.25 9.41
CA GLN A 39 5.33 22.71 8.12
C GLN A 39 5.15 21.18 8.03
N ASN A 40 5.12 20.48 9.17
CA ASN A 40 4.99 19.02 9.23
C ASN A 40 3.53 18.55 9.36
N PHE A 41 2.60 19.44 9.68
CA PHE A 41 1.19 19.10 9.88
C PHE A 41 0.31 20.30 9.58
N THR A 42 -0.31 20.32 8.40
CA THR A 42 -1.29 21.35 7.99
C THR A 42 -2.70 20.85 8.32
N PRO A 43 -3.36 21.30 9.40
CA PRO A 43 -4.76 21.01 9.64
C PRO A 43 -5.57 21.66 8.52
N SER A 44 -6.19 20.82 7.70
CA SER A 44 -7.20 21.24 6.75
C SER A 44 -8.49 21.54 7.51
N PHE A 45 -8.95 22.79 7.44
CA PHE A 45 -10.32 23.12 7.80
C PHE A 45 -11.24 22.72 6.66
N LEU A 46 -12.00 21.65 6.89
CA LEU A 46 -13.16 21.30 6.09
C LEU A 46 -14.15 22.46 6.08
N SER A 47 -14.35 23.10 4.92
CA SER A 47 -15.52 23.94 4.74
C SER A 47 -16.77 23.07 4.94
N PRO A 48 -17.72 23.43 5.82
CA PRO A 48 -18.96 22.67 6.00
C PRO A 48 -19.82 22.62 4.72
N GLN A 49 -19.48 23.45 3.73
CA GLN A 49 -20.04 23.47 2.38
C GLN A 49 -18.87 23.59 1.38
N PRO A 50 -18.31 22.47 0.87
CA PRO A 50 -17.33 22.54 -0.22
C PRO A 50 -17.98 23.16 -1.46
N SER A 51 -17.19 23.91 -2.24
CA SER A 51 -17.72 24.54 -3.46
C SER A 51 -18.16 23.49 -4.48
N PRO A 52 -19.13 23.79 -5.37
CA PRO A 52 -19.53 22.86 -6.43
C PRO A 52 -18.34 22.39 -7.29
N THR A 53 -17.37 23.27 -7.54
CA THR A 53 -16.13 22.96 -8.26
C THR A 53 -15.28 21.93 -7.51
N GLN A 54 -15.13 22.11 -6.19
CA GLN A 54 -14.37 21.18 -5.36
C GLN A 54 -15.05 19.80 -5.31
N ILE A 55 -16.38 19.75 -5.15
CA ILE A 55 -17.16 18.50 -5.20
C ILE A 55 -16.94 17.80 -6.55
N SER A 56 -17.05 18.52 -7.65
CA SER A 56 -16.85 17.97 -9.00
C SER A 56 -15.42 17.45 -9.21
N GLN A 57 -14.41 18.16 -8.70
CA GLN A 57 -13.01 17.73 -8.75
C GLN A 57 -12.77 16.48 -7.89
N THR A 58 -13.35 16.40 -6.69
CA THR A 58 -13.26 15.20 -5.84
C THR A 58 -13.93 14.01 -6.53
N GLN A 59 -15.14 14.19 -7.07
CA GLN A 59 -15.85 13.12 -7.78
C GLN A 59 -15.03 12.60 -8.97
N THR A 60 -14.45 13.52 -9.76
CA THR A 60 -13.59 13.16 -10.90
C THR A 60 -12.33 12.42 -10.45
N THR A 61 -11.65 12.93 -9.40
CA THR A 61 -10.43 12.32 -8.85
C THR A 61 -10.68 10.92 -8.30
N CYS A 62 -11.82 10.73 -7.64
CA CYS A 62 -12.22 9.45 -7.06
C CYS A 62 -12.95 8.53 -8.06
N GLY A 63 -13.09 8.89 -9.34
CA GLY A 63 -13.77 8.08 -10.34
C GLY A 63 -15.26 7.85 -10.07
N ILE A 64 -15.92 8.79 -9.37
CA ILE A 64 -17.34 8.71 -9.00
C ILE A 64 -18.19 9.31 -10.12
N THR A 65 -19.06 8.50 -10.71
CA THR A 65 -19.97 8.91 -11.80
C THR A 65 -21.42 9.06 -11.35
N SER A 66 -21.78 8.50 -10.19
CA SER A 66 -23.14 8.50 -9.65
C SER A 66 -23.24 9.39 -8.42
N ASN A 67 -24.33 10.17 -8.33
CA ASN A 67 -24.64 10.93 -7.12
C ASN A 67 -25.22 10.07 -5.98
N ASN A 68 -25.51 8.79 -6.25
CA ASN A 68 -25.98 7.85 -5.25
C ASN A 68 -24.78 7.24 -4.48
N GLN A 69 -24.54 7.72 -3.26
CA GLN A 69 -23.44 7.25 -2.40
C GLN A 69 -23.46 5.75 -2.11
N SER A 70 -24.65 5.14 -2.10
CA SER A 70 -24.81 3.70 -1.90
C SER A 70 -24.26 2.88 -3.07
N ALA A 71 -24.15 3.47 -4.26
CA ALA A 71 -23.59 2.84 -5.45
C ALA A 71 -22.06 2.93 -5.51
N TRP A 72 -21.43 3.67 -4.60
CA TRP A 72 -19.98 3.83 -4.62
C TRP A 72 -19.28 2.57 -4.12
N THR A 73 -18.09 2.30 -4.64
CA THR A 73 -17.21 1.26 -4.08
C THR A 73 -16.64 1.73 -2.74
N VAL A 74 -16.06 0.80 -1.97
CA VAL A 74 -15.36 1.15 -0.73
C VAL A 74 -14.16 2.06 -1.02
N ALA A 75 -13.41 1.79 -2.09
CA ALA A 75 -12.28 2.62 -2.51
C ALA A 75 -12.72 4.05 -2.89
N GLN A 76 -13.82 4.19 -3.63
CA GLN A 76 -14.40 5.50 -3.98
C GLN A 76 -14.84 6.30 -2.75
N ARG A 77 -15.52 5.66 -1.79
CA ARG A 77 -15.90 6.31 -0.52
C ARG A 77 -14.68 6.75 0.29
N THR A 78 -13.64 5.93 0.31
CA THR A 78 -12.39 6.21 1.05
C THR A 78 -11.68 7.41 0.44
N CYS A 79 -11.46 7.40 -0.88
CA CYS A 79 -10.93 8.55 -1.62
C CYS A 79 -11.73 9.82 -1.34
N TYR A 80 -13.06 9.77 -1.45
CA TYR A 80 -13.91 10.95 -1.25
C TYR A 80 -13.80 11.51 0.17
N TYR A 81 -13.78 10.64 1.18
CA TYR A 81 -13.60 11.03 2.58
C TYR A 81 -12.22 11.64 2.82
N ASP A 82 -11.15 11.02 2.30
CA ASP A 82 -9.79 11.49 2.48
C ASP A 82 -9.58 12.86 1.82
N VAL A 83 -10.09 13.07 0.60
CA VAL A 83 -10.10 14.40 -0.03
C VAL A 83 -10.92 15.39 0.78
N ALA A 84 -12.07 14.99 1.33
CA ALA A 84 -12.85 15.90 2.15
C ALA A 84 -12.03 16.35 3.36
N VAL A 85 -11.47 15.44 4.14
CA VAL A 85 -10.72 15.75 5.37
C VAL A 85 -9.43 16.52 5.09
N THR A 86 -8.70 16.18 4.03
CA THR A 86 -7.36 16.72 3.76
C THR A 86 -7.33 17.87 2.76
N ASN A 87 -8.38 17.99 1.93
CA ASN A 87 -8.40 18.81 0.72
C ASN A 87 -7.26 18.48 -0.27
N ASP A 88 -6.69 17.26 -0.21
CA ASP A 88 -5.61 16.81 -1.08
C ASP A 88 -6.12 15.73 -2.06
N MET A 89 -6.23 16.12 -3.32
CA MET A 89 -6.66 15.25 -4.43
C MET A 89 -5.63 14.15 -4.75
N SER A 90 -4.33 14.44 -4.60
CA SER A 90 -3.30 13.44 -4.85
C SER A 90 -3.33 12.35 -3.79
N PHE A 91 -3.48 12.75 -2.53
CA PHE A 91 -3.66 11.82 -1.41
C PHE A 91 -4.91 10.95 -1.61
N GLY A 92 -6.05 11.57 -1.91
CA GLY A 92 -7.29 10.82 -2.21
C GLY A 92 -7.13 9.81 -3.34
N ARG A 93 -6.44 10.17 -4.43
CA ARG A 93 -6.16 9.24 -5.54
C ARG A 93 -5.28 8.07 -5.09
N THR A 94 -4.28 8.30 -4.25
CA THR A 94 -3.49 7.22 -3.66
C THR A 94 -4.35 6.29 -2.80
N SER A 95 -5.28 6.84 -2.00
CA SER A 95 -6.24 6.05 -1.24
C SER A 95 -7.19 5.23 -2.12
N LEU A 96 -7.60 5.77 -3.28
CA LEU A 96 -8.38 5.04 -4.27
C LEU A 96 -7.61 3.81 -4.76
N THR A 97 -6.37 4.00 -5.23
CA THR A 97 -5.51 2.93 -5.73
C THR A 97 -5.27 1.87 -4.65
N ALA A 98 -4.92 2.27 -3.42
CA ALA A 98 -4.72 1.35 -2.32
C ALA A 98 -6.01 0.56 -1.97
N GLY A 99 -7.17 1.22 -2.00
CA GLY A 99 -8.46 0.56 -1.77
C GLY A 99 -8.78 -0.50 -2.83
N ASP A 100 -8.49 -0.21 -4.10
CA ASP A 100 -8.67 -1.17 -5.21
C ASP A 100 -7.64 -2.32 -5.13
N GLU A 101 -6.40 -2.05 -4.74
CA GLU A 101 -5.36 -3.06 -4.51
C GLU A 101 -5.73 -4.02 -3.37
N VAL A 102 -6.26 -3.50 -2.25
CA VAL A 102 -6.73 -4.34 -1.14
C VAL A 102 -7.86 -5.26 -1.60
N LEU A 103 -8.77 -4.77 -2.44
CA LEU A 103 -9.82 -5.60 -3.01
C LEU A 103 -9.24 -6.67 -3.94
N ALA A 104 -8.27 -6.34 -4.78
CA ALA A 104 -7.58 -7.29 -5.64
C ALA A 104 -6.87 -8.39 -4.82
N ILE A 105 -6.13 -8.03 -3.78
CA ILE A 105 -5.49 -8.98 -2.84
C ILE A 105 -6.54 -9.88 -2.18
N ALA A 106 -7.67 -9.31 -1.75
CA ALA A 106 -8.74 -10.09 -1.13
C ALA A 106 -9.36 -11.10 -2.11
N VAL A 107 -9.51 -10.74 -3.39
CA VAL A 107 -9.97 -11.66 -4.45
C VAL A 107 -8.93 -12.73 -4.74
N ASP A 108 -7.66 -12.37 -4.88
CA ASP A 108 -6.55 -13.32 -5.15
C ASP A 108 -6.37 -14.33 -4.02
N SER A 109 -6.49 -13.91 -2.76
CA SER A 109 -6.40 -14.80 -1.60
C SER A 109 -7.52 -15.85 -1.56
N ARG A 110 -8.69 -15.54 -2.11
CA ARG A 110 -9.83 -16.47 -2.24
C ARG A 110 -9.74 -17.35 -3.48
N ASN A 111 -8.96 -16.92 -4.47
CA ASN A 111 -8.83 -17.58 -5.76
C ASN A 111 -7.33 -17.78 -6.07
N PRO A 112 -6.66 -18.70 -5.35
CA PRO A 112 -5.23 -18.91 -5.53
C PRO A 112 -4.90 -19.31 -6.98
N PRO A 113 -3.74 -18.90 -7.52
CA PRO A 113 -3.29 -19.32 -8.84
C PRO A 113 -3.25 -20.85 -8.95
N VAL A 114 -3.61 -21.35 -10.13
CA VAL A 114 -3.61 -22.79 -10.42
C VAL A 114 -2.35 -23.12 -11.20
N PHE A 115 -1.50 -23.99 -10.65
CA PHE A 115 -0.34 -24.52 -11.36
C PHE A 115 -0.77 -25.40 -12.54
N ASN A 116 0.06 -25.41 -13.58
CA ASN A 116 -0.09 -26.28 -14.73
C ASN A 116 -0.22 -27.75 -14.32
N SER A 117 -1.13 -28.47 -14.98
CA SER A 117 -1.34 -29.90 -14.75
C SER A 117 -0.13 -30.70 -15.23
N GLY A 118 0.35 -31.65 -14.41
CA GLY A 118 1.40 -32.60 -14.82
C GLY A 118 2.77 -32.39 -14.21
N LEU A 119 2.91 -31.50 -13.22
CA LEU A 119 4.14 -31.38 -12.44
C LEU A 119 4.50 -32.72 -11.78
N GLN A 120 5.69 -33.23 -12.09
CA GLN A 120 6.21 -34.42 -11.42
C GLN A 120 6.53 -34.08 -9.96
N LEU A 121 5.78 -34.69 -9.04
CA LEU A 121 6.01 -34.55 -7.59
C LEU A 121 7.31 -35.22 -7.13
N THR A 122 7.87 -36.11 -7.95
CA THR A 122 9.09 -36.85 -7.62
C THR A 122 9.90 -37.04 -8.89
N ILE A 123 11.17 -36.66 -8.82
CA ILE A 123 12.11 -36.74 -9.95
C ILE A 123 13.29 -37.57 -9.48
N ASN A 124 13.53 -38.68 -10.16
CA ASN A 124 14.71 -39.50 -9.95
C ASN A 124 15.80 -39.00 -10.91
N ALA A 125 16.82 -38.36 -10.35
CA ALA A 125 17.97 -37.86 -11.11
C ALA A 125 19.14 -38.83 -10.97
N ALA A 126 19.81 -39.15 -12.07
CA ALA A 126 21.07 -39.90 -12.02
C ALA A 126 22.20 -38.99 -11.49
N PRO A 127 23.29 -39.56 -10.93
CA PRO A 127 24.40 -38.75 -10.45
C PRO A 127 24.95 -37.82 -11.52
N SER A 128 25.30 -36.59 -11.12
CA SER A 128 25.83 -35.55 -12.02
C SER A 128 24.88 -35.13 -13.16
N THR A 129 23.57 -35.37 -13.05
CA THR A 129 22.59 -34.85 -14.03
C THR A 129 22.01 -33.50 -13.62
N LEU A 130 21.82 -32.61 -14.60
CA LEU A 130 21.11 -31.35 -14.39
C LEU A 130 19.61 -31.61 -14.47
N VAL A 131 18.91 -31.31 -13.39
CA VAL A 131 17.45 -31.30 -13.32
C VAL A 131 16.97 -29.89 -13.61
N THR A 132 15.94 -29.77 -14.45
CA THR A 132 15.28 -28.51 -14.76
C THR A 132 13.77 -28.70 -14.66
N LEU A 133 13.10 -27.81 -13.95
CA LEU A 133 11.65 -27.79 -13.81
C LEU A 133 11.12 -26.42 -14.13
N ASP A 134 10.14 -26.40 -15.01
CA ASP A 134 9.42 -25.21 -15.40
C ASP A 134 8.02 -25.29 -14.78
N PHE A 135 7.78 -24.43 -13.79
CA PHE A 135 6.48 -24.28 -13.18
C PHE A 135 5.76 -23.11 -13.86
N SER A 136 4.48 -23.27 -14.16
CA SER A 136 3.67 -22.11 -14.52
C SER A 136 2.35 -22.18 -13.80
N ALA A 137 1.90 -21.04 -13.29
CA ALA A 137 0.60 -20.89 -12.69
C ALA A 137 -0.16 -19.80 -13.42
N VAL A 138 -1.47 -20.02 -13.55
CA VAL A 138 -2.40 -19.07 -14.16
C VAL A 138 -3.45 -18.66 -13.15
N SER A 139 -3.86 -17.40 -13.21
CA SER A 139 -5.00 -16.90 -12.46
C SER A 139 -5.88 -16.09 -13.39
N ALA A 140 -7.20 -16.27 -13.27
CA ALA A 140 -8.16 -15.41 -13.94
C ALA A 140 -8.34 -14.05 -13.24
N TYR A 141 -7.73 -13.88 -12.06
CA TYR A 141 -7.98 -12.76 -11.15
C TYR A 141 -6.75 -11.86 -10.94
N THR A 142 -5.54 -12.37 -11.18
CA THR A 142 -4.30 -11.57 -11.12
C THR A 142 -3.58 -11.52 -12.46
N LEU A 143 -3.01 -10.35 -12.77
CA LEU A 143 -2.25 -10.11 -14.01
C LEU A 143 -0.80 -10.58 -13.94
N GLY A 144 -0.32 -10.97 -12.75
CA GLY A 144 1.05 -11.45 -12.57
C GLY A 144 1.14 -12.43 -11.40
N VAL A 145 1.77 -13.57 -11.62
CA VAL A 145 2.08 -14.54 -10.57
C VAL A 145 3.55 -14.37 -10.18
N LEU A 146 3.79 -14.11 -8.89
CA LEU A 146 5.12 -14.11 -8.31
C LEU A 146 5.38 -15.48 -7.68
N TYR A 147 6.59 -16.00 -7.85
CA TYR A 147 6.97 -17.29 -7.31
C TYR A 147 8.03 -17.15 -6.22
N THR A 148 8.03 -18.10 -5.28
CA THR A 148 9.07 -18.18 -4.24
C THR A 148 9.37 -19.63 -3.96
N LEU A 149 10.65 -19.98 -3.97
CA LEU A 149 11.12 -21.29 -3.54
C LEU A 149 11.19 -21.32 -2.00
N LEU A 150 10.36 -22.15 -1.37
CA LEU A 150 10.33 -22.28 0.10
C LEU A 150 11.52 -23.09 0.63
N SER A 151 11.88 -24.15 -0.09
CA SER A 151 13.02 -25.01 0.20
C SER A 151 13.49 -25.70 -1.07
N GLY A 152 14.76 -26.06 -1.12
CA GLY A 152 15.34 -26.78 -2.25
C GLY A 152 16.64 -27.47 -1.86
N PRO A 153 17.13 -28.39 -2.69
CA PRO A 153 18.42 -29.04 -2.50
C PRO A 153 19.58 -28.02 -2.49
N ASN A 154 20.71 -28.42 -1.92
CA ASN A 154 21.94 -27.63 -2.00
C ASN A 154 22.32 -27.37 -3.47
N ASN A 155 22.81 -26.16 -3.75
CA ASN A 155 23.20 -25.69 -5.09
C ASN A 155 22.08 -25.66 -6.14
N CYS A 156 20.81 -25.58 -5.72
CA CYS A 156 19.74 -25.24 -6.65
C CYS A 156 19.71 -23.75 -6.96
N THR A 157 19.10 -23.39 -8.09
CA THR A 157 18.74 -22.02 -8.43
C THR A 157 17.27 -21.95 -8.81
N PHE A 158 16.66 -20.80 -8.54
CA PHE A 158 15.25 -20.56 -8.83
C PHE A 158 15.03 -19.11 -9.28
N ASP A 159 14.41 -18.94 -10.44
CA ASP A 159 13.98 -17.63 -10.93
C ASP A 159 12.55 -17.34 -10.44
N ASN A 160 12.39 -16.25 -9.67
CA ASN A 160 11.11 -15.88 -9.06
C ASN A 160 10.11 -15.23 -10.04
N GLN A 161 10.54 -14.88 -11.26
CA GLN A 161 9.69 -14.31 -12.31
C GLN A 161 9.20 -15.39 -13.27
N THR A 162 10.10 -16.29 -13.69
CA THR A 162 9.78 -17.35 -14.65
C THR A 162 9.42 -18.68 -13.98
N ALA A 163 9.65 -18.81 -12.67
CA ALA A 163 9.55 -20.04 -11.90
C ALA A 163 10.45 -21.17 -12.43
N LEU A 164 11.53 -20.85 -13.14
CA LEU A 164 12.48 -21.85 -13.60
C LEU A 164 13.34 -22.32 -12.43
N PHE A 165 13.24 -23.60 -12.09
CA PHE A 165 14.10 -24.27 -11.13
C PHE A 165 15.18 -25.08 -11.84
N THR A 166 16.43 -24.95 -11.38
CA THR A 166 17.51 -25.84 -11.81
C THR A 166 18.28 -26.39 -10.62
N TRP A 167 18.71 -27.64 -10.71
CA TRP A 167 19.51 -28.29 -9.69
C TRP A 167 20.44 -29.33 -10.31
N GLN A 168 21.71 -29.29 -9.91
CA GLN A 168 22.71 -30.26 -10.33
C GLN A 168 22.75 -31.40 -9.31
N ALA A 169 22.33 -32.60 -9.73
CA ALA A 169 22.39 -33.78 -8.88
C ALA A 169 23.84 -34.08 -8.48
N PRO A 170 24.09 -34.45 -7.21
CA PRO A 170 25.44 -34.75 -6.72
C PRO A 170 26.07 -35.93 -7.46
N SER A 171 27.40 -35.94 -7.52
CA SER A 171 28.18 -36.95 -8.25
C SER A 171 28.21 -38.32 -7.58
N THR A 172 27.85 -38.38 -6.29
CA THR A 172 27.66 -39.60 -5.52
C THR A 172 26.23 -39.59 -5.00
N PRO A 173 25.47 -40.70 -5.08
CA PRO A 173 24.20 -40.79 -4.35
C PRO A 173 24.52 -40.55 -2.87
N ASP A 174 23.86 -39.57 -2.26
CA ASP A 174 24.06 -39.28 -0.83
C ASP A 174 23.73 -40.55 -0.05
N ASN A 175 24.77 -41.15 0.53
CA ASN A 175 24.64 -42.21 1.49
C ASN A 175 24.38 -41.57 2.87
N ASP A 176 23.38 -40.70 2.96
CA ASP A 176 22.92 -40.15 4.24
C ASP A 176 21.94 -41.14 4.87
N THR A 177 22.53 -42.23 5.37
CA THR A 177 21.99 -42.98 6.50
C THR A 177 22.70 -42.52 7.77
N ALA A 178 22.06 -41.66 8.55
CA ALA A 178 22.03 -41.67 10.02
C ALA A 178 21.14 -40.54 10.56
#